data_AF-D3FAS9-F1
#
_entry.id   AF-D3FAS9-F1
#
_cell.length_a   1.000
_cell.length_b   1.000
_cell.length_c   1.000
_cell.angle_alpha   90.00
_cell.angle_beta   90.00
_cell.angle_gamma   90.00
#
_symmetry.space_group_name_H-M   'P 1'
#
loop_
_entity.id
_entity.type
_entity.pdbx_description
1 polymer ?
#
loop_
_entity_poly.entity_id
_entity_poly.type
_entity_poly.pdbx_seq_one_letter_code
_entity_poly.pdbx_strand_id
1 'polypeptide(L)'
;MLITLRRAHRDVLYAAVVADLSGVGDIYAALSQGDVEEARRLRQRFGLGMRLLDDLGWGEDDPGEEFAVTMEPAALAAALRHLNAVAADGVRIHVDGDRSEQEATKECADACEAIGDVLARLAEREDGERSGGW
;
A
#
# COMPACT_ATOMS: atom_id res chain seq x y z
N MET A 1 4.57 -10.63 -14.56
CA MET A 1 3.15 -10.22 -14.55
C MET A 1 3.11 -8.70 -14.50
N LEU A 2 2.25 -8.03 -15.27
CA LEU A 2 2.15 -6.57 -15.33
C LEU A 2 0.70 -6.14 -15.00
N ILE A 3 0.52 -5.37 -13.93
CA ILE A 3 -0.76 -4.72 -13.59
C ILE A 3 -0.68 -3.26 -13.95
N THR A 4 -1.66 -2.76 -14.68
CA THR A 4 -1.76 -1.32 -14.97
C THR A 4 -2.74 -0.68 -13.99
N LEU A 5 -2.25 0.33 -13.28
CA LEU A 5 -3.03 1.20 -12.41
C LEU A 5 -3.43 2.46 -13.18
N ARG A 6 -4.64 2.95 -12.94
CA ARG A 6 -5.05 4.28 -13.38
C ARG A 6 -4.59 5.31 -12.36
N ARG A 7 -4.45 6.56 -12.79
CA ARG A 7 -4.07 7.70 -11.95
C ARG A 7 -4.78 7.74 -10.60
N ALA A 8 -6.11 7.64 -10.57
CA ALA A 8 -6.86 7.65 -9.30
C ALA A 8 -6.40 6.57 -8.30
N HIS A 9 -6.19 5.33 -8.76
CA HIS A 9 -5.67 4.27 -7.88
C HIS A 9 -4.23 4.53 -7.47
N ARG A 10 -3.41 5.03 -8.40
CA ARG A 10 -2.01 5.35 -8.15
C ARG A 10 -1.90 6.42 -7.07
N ASP A 11 -2.68 7.49 -7.14
CA ASP A 11 -2.61 8.62 -6.21
C ASP A 11 -3.03 8.20 -4.80
N VAL A 12 -4.08 7.40 -4.70
CA VAL A 12 -4.52 6.81 -3.42
C VAL A 12 -3.45 5.89 -2.83
N LEU A 13 -2.86 5.01 -3.65
CA LEU A 13 -1.78 4.12 -3.20
C LEU A 13 -0.51 4.89 -2.83
N TYR A 14 -0.18 5.94 -3.58
CA TYR A 14 0.95 6.82 -3.29
C TYR A 14 0.77 7.48 -1.92
N ALA A 15 -0.39 8.08 -1.65
CA ALA A 15 -0.69 8.69 -0.37
C ALA A 15 -0.59 7.69 0.78
N ALA A 16 -1.16 6.48 0.61
CA ALA A 16 -1.08 5.43 1.62
C ALA A 16 0.35 4.98 1.90
N VAL A 17 1.19 4.83 0.86
CA VAL A 17 2.59 4.44 1.01
C VAL A 17 3.41 5.54 1.69
N VAL A 18 3.22 6.81 1.31
CA VAL A 18 3.90 7.94 1.95
C VAL A 18 3.51 8.04 3.43
N ALA A 19 2.22 7.87 3.75
CA ALA A 19 1.75 7.84 5.12
C ALA A 19 2.40 6.71 5.93
N ASP A 20 2.47 5.48 5.40
CA ASP A 20 3.14 4.36 6.08
C ASP A 20 4.65 4.62 6.28
N LEU A 21 5.32 5.13 5.25
CA LEU A 21 6.77 5.43 5.29
C LEU A 21 7.15 6.55 6.27
N SER A 22 6.19 7.36 6.73
CA SER A 22 6.43 8.31 7.83
C SER A 22 6.95 7.61 9.10
N GLY A 23 6.58 6.34 9.31
CA GLY A 23 7.04 5.50 10.40
C GLY A 23 8.41 4.84 10.19
N VAL A 24 9.15 5.14 9.11
CA VAL A 24 10.44 4.45 8.82
C VAL A 24 11.48 4.61 9.95
N GLY A 25 11.36 5.69 10.73
CA GLY A 25 12.16 5.92 11.93
C GLY A 25 12.01 4.86 13.02
N ASP A 26 10.90 4.11 13.01
CA ASP A 26 10.64 3.04 13.99
C ASP A 26 11.68 1.91 13.90
N ILE A 27 12.33 1.73 12.74
CA ILE A 27 13.47 0.80 12.61
C ILE A 27 14.57 1.19 13.60
N TYR A 28 14.92 2.47 13.66
CA TYR A 28 15.96 2.96 14.57
C TYR A 28 15.53 2.84 16.03
N ALA A 29 14.25 3.11 16.31
CA ALA A 29 13.70 2.94 17.66
C ALA A 29 13.82 1.48 18.13
N ALA A 30 13.43 0.51 17.29
CA ALA A 30 13.55 -0.93 17.59
C ALA A 30 15.01 -1.35 17.82
N LEU A 31 15.94 -0.91 16.94
CA LEU A 31 17.37 -1.18 17.12
C LEU A 31 17.92 -0.61 18.43
N SER A 32 17.52 0.62 18.78
CA SER A 32 17.96 1.29 20.01
C SER A 32 17.45 0.60 21.27
N GLN A 33 16.32 -0.11 21.18
CA GLN A 33 15.75 -0.91 22.26
C GLN A 33 16.32 -2.34 22.31
N GLY A 34 17.17 -2.72 21.35
CA GLY A 34 17.73 -4.07 21.23
C GLY A 34 16.78 -5.08 20.59
N ASP A 35 15.63 -4.64 20.07
CA ASP A 35 14.68 -5.51 19.37
C ASP A 35 15.06 -5.67 17.89
N VAL A 36 16.03 -6.55 17.67
CA VAL A 36 16.60 -6.80 16.34
C VAL A 36 15.59 -7.48 15.39
N GLU A 37 14.71 -8.34 15.93
CA GLU A 37 13.73 -9.04 15.10
C GLU A 37 12.65 -8.08 14.61
N GLU A 38 12.17 -7.19 15.48
CA GLU A 38 11.22 -6.15 15.06
C GLU A 38 11.84 -5.19 14.05
N ALA A 39 13.09 -4.75 14.28
CA ALA A 39 13.80 -3.91 13.31
C ALA A 39 13.93 -4.60 11.94
N ARG A 40 14.20 -5.90 11.90
CA ARG A 40 14.27 -6.69 10.65
C ARG A 40 12.90 -6.77 9.97
N ARG A 41 11.84 -7.02 10.74
CA ARG A 41 10.45 -7.06 10.23
C ARG A 41 10.06 -5.72 9.62
N LEU A 42 10.32 -4.62 10.33
CA LEU A 42 10.05 -3.25 9.86
C LEU A 42 10.84 -2.93 8.59
N ARG A 43 12.13 -3.27 8.54
CA ARG A 43 12.95 -3.06 7.32
C ARG A 43 12.38 -3.79 6.11
N GLN A 44 11.95 -5.04 6.28
CA GLN A 44 11.37 -5.81 5.17
C GLN A 44 10.06 -5.18 4.70
N ARG A 45 9.19 -4.80 5.64
CA ARG A 45 7.92 -4.11 5.37
C ARG A 45 8.11 -2.82 4.59
N PHE A 46 8.93 -1.90 5.11
CA PHE A 46 9.18 -0.62 4.45
C PHE A 46 9.89 -0.79 3.10
N GLY A 47 10.70 -1.83 2.95
CA GLY A 47 11.30 -2.18 1.66
C GLY A 47 10.26 -2.50 0.57
N LEU A 48 9.14 -3.13 0.94
CA LEU A 48 8.03 -3.36 0.00
C LEU A 48 7.35 -2.05 -0.39
N GLY A 49 7.12 -1.14 0.56
CA GLY A 49 6.57 0.19 0.30
C GLY A 49 7.46 1.03 -0.62
N MET A 50 8.76 1.07 -0.36
CA MET A 50 9.73 1.77 -1.23
C MET A 50 9.76 1.17 -2.64
N ARG A 51 9.73 -0.16 -2.76
CA ARG A 51 9.69 -0.81 -4.08
C ARG A 51 8.40 -0.47 -4.82
N LEU A 52 7.27 -0.36 -4.13
CA LEU A 52 6.01 0.05 -4.73
C LEU A 52 6.08 1.50 -5.24
N LEU A 53 6.74 2.42 -4.50
CA LEU A 53 6.98 3.79 -5.00
C LEU A 53 7.76 3.83 -6.31
N ASP A 54 8.69 2.90 -6.54
CA ASP A 54 9.40 2.82 -7.83
C ASP A 54 8.46 2.55 -9.02
N ASP A 55 7.34 1.85 -8.79
CA ASP A 55 6.32 1.58 -9.81
C ASP A 55 5.26 2.70 -9.90
N LEU A 56 4.93 3.34 -8.77
CA LEU A 56 3.96 4.44 -8.72
C LEU A 56 4.58 5.78 -9.18
N GLY A 57 5.89 5.92 -9.08
CA GLY A 57 6.59 7.20 -9.24
C GLY A 57 6.71 7.95 -7.91
N TRP A 58 7.79 8.72 -7.78
CA TRP A 58 8.20 9.37 -6.52
C TRP A 58 7.58 10.76 -6.27
N GLY A 59 6.88 11.33 -7.26
CA GLY A 59 6.28 12.66 -7.15
C GLY A 59 4.76 12.64 -7.34
N GLU A 60 4.05 13.52 -6.65
CA GLU A 60 2.59 13.67 -6.79
C GLU A 60 2.20 14.20 -8.18
N ASP A 61 3.04 15.02 -8.80
CA ASP A 61 2.78 15.70 -10.07
C ASP A 61 3.07 14.85 -11.33
N ASP A 62 3.09 13.52 -11.22
CA ASP A 62 3.28 12.67 -12.39
C ASP A 62 2.09 12.86 -13.36
N PRO A 63 2.31 13.33 -14.61
CA PRO A 63 1.23 13.56 -15.57
C PRO A 63 0.70 12.27 -16.20
N GLY A 64 1.26 11.10 -15.84
CA GLY A 64 0.82 9.81 -16.32
C GLY A 64 -0.63 9.49 -15.94
N GLU A 65 -1.35 8.85 -16.86
CA GLU A 65 -2.71 8.35 -16.62
C GLU A 65 -2.74 6.84 -16.34
N GLU A 66 -1.68 6.14 -16.73
CA GLU A 66 -1.50 4.71 -16.56
C GLU A 66 -0.11 4.37 -16.04
N PHE A 67 -0.05 3.55 -15.00
CA PHE A 67 1.18 3.19 -14.29
C PHE A 67 1.33 1.67 -14.26
N ALA A 68 2.43 1.18 -14.82
CA ALA A 68 2.71 -0.24 -14.90
C ALA A 68 3.41 -0.72 -13.63
N VAL A 69 2.75 -1.58 -12.87
CA VAL A 69 3.31 -2.25 -11.70
C VAL A 69 4.09 -3.47 -12.14
N THR A 70 5.40 -3.43 -11.87
CA THR A 70 6.37 -4.46 -12.25
C THR A 70 6.80 -5.31 -11.06
N MET A 71 6.40 -4.92 -9.85
CA MET A 71 6.56 -5.69 -8.62
C MET A 71 5.98 -7.11 -8.75
N GLU A 72 6.65 -8.08 -8.13
CA GLU A 72 6.21 -9.48 -8.11
C GLU A 72 4.83 -9.61 -7.40
N PRO A 73 3.90 -10.44 -7.92
CA PRO A 73 2.53 -10.58 -7.39
C PRO A 73 2.43 -10.76 -5.88
N ALA A 74 3.18 -11.68 -5.29
CA ALA A 74 3.11 -11.97 -3.86
C ALA A 74 3.66 -10.80 -3.02
N ALA A 75 4.73 -10.16 -3.50
CA ALA A 75 5.29 -8.96 -2.89
C ALA A 75 4.32 -7.77 -2.95
N LEU A 76 3.65 -7.57 -4.08
CA LEU A 76 2.60 -6.55 -4.25
C LEU A 76 1.41 -6.82 -3.34
N ALA A 77 0.92 -8.07 -3.30
CA ALA A 77 -0.17 -8.46 -2.41
C ALA A 77 0.17 -8.25 -0.94
N ALA A 78 1.42 -8.54 -0.53
CA ALA A 78 1.89 -8.30 0.84
C ALA A 78 1.91 -6.80 1.18
N ALA A 79 2.42 -5.96 0.28
CA ALA A 79 2.41 -4.51 0.45
C ALA A 79 0.98 -3.97 0.59
N LEU A 80 0.10 -4.35 -0.34
CA LEU A 80 -1.30 -3.91 -0.37
C LEU A 80 -2.08 -4.36 0.87
N ARG A 81 -1.92 -5.61 1.32
CA ARG A 81 -2.58 -6.09 2.55
C ARG A 81 -2.16 -5.31 3.78
N HIS A 82 -0.88 -4.96 3.87
CA HIS A 82 -0.37 -4.13 4.96
C HIS A 82 -0.97 -2.72 4.92
N LEU A 83 -0.94 -2.06 3.76
CA LEU A 83 -1.53 -0.73 3.59
C LEU A 83 -3.02 -0.72 3.90
N ASN A 84 -3.75 -1.77 3.49
CA ASN A 84 -5.17 -1.92 3.80
C ASN A 84 -5.42 -2.06 5.31
N ALA A 85 -4.57 -2.81 6.02
CA ALA A 85 -4.67 -2.95 7.47
C ALA A 85 -4.46 -1.61 8.18
N VAL A 86 -3.45 -0.83 7.75
CA VAL A 86 -3.18 0.51 8.28
C VAL A 86 -4.34 1.47 8.01
N ALA A 87 -4.85 1.51 6.77
CA ALA A 87 -6.00 2.33 6.42
C ALA A 87 -7.25 1.95 7.23
N ALA A 88 -7.54 0.65 7.36
CA ALA A 88 -8.66 0.16 8.13
C ALA A 88 -8.54 0.43 9.64
N ASP A 89 -7.32 0.43 10.19
CA ASP A 89 -7.07 0.87 11.57
C ASP A 89 -7.36 2.37 11.73
N GLY A 90 -6.95 3.20 10.76
CA GLY A 90 -7.28 4.63 10.72
C GLY A 90 -8.78 4.91 10.73
N VAL A 91 -9.57 4.21 9.90
CA VAL A 91 -11.05 4.30 9.89
C VAL A 91 -11.62 4.02 11.29
N ARG A 92 -11.09 3.02 11.99
CA ARG A 92 -11.61 2.59 13.30
C ARG A 92 -11.28 3.57 14.44
N ILE A 93 -10.17 4.29 14.35
CA ILE A 93 -9.73 5.23 15.38
C ILE A 93 -10.46 6.58 15.27
N HIS A 94 -10.91 6.97 14.08
CA HIS A 94 -11.49 8.31 13.79
C HIS A 94 -13.02 8.37 13.76
N VAL A 95 -13.72 7.37 14.32
CA VAL A 95 -15.20 7.29 14.30
C VAL A 95 -15.88 8.35 15.18
N ASP A 96 -15.15 9.16 15.96
CA ASP A 96 -15.74 9.99 17.03
C ASP A 96 -15.54 11.53 16.96
N GLY A 97 -15.20 12.15 15.80
CA GLY A 97 -14.94 13.61 15.79
C GLY A 97 -15.27 14.44 14.55
N ASP A 98 -14.84 15.71 14.65
CA ASP A 98 -15.06 16.89 13.79
C ASP A 98 -14.80 16.63 12.28
N ARG A 99 -15.17 17.57 11.41
CA ARG A 99 -14.95 17.60 9.95
C ARG A 99 -13.56 17.15 9.51
N SER A 100 -12.50 17.45 10.28
CA SER A 100 -11.14 16.96 10.00
C SER A 100 -11.00 15.44 10.16
N GLU A 101 -11.67 14.84 11.13
CA GLU A 101 -11.68 13.39 11.34
C GLU A 101 -12.58 12.68 10.32
N GLN A 102 -13.64 13.35 9.84
CA GLN A 102 -14.46 12.88 8.73
C GLN A 102 -13.68 12.85 7.40
N GLU A 103 -12.86 13.86 7.13
CA GLU A 103 -11.95 13.88 5.98
C GLU A 103 -10.93 12.74 6.06
N ALA A 104 -10.28 12.54 7.21
CA ALA A 104 -9.35 11.43 7.42
C ALA A 104 -10.02 10.04 7.29
N THR A 105 -11.25 9.90 7.80
CA THR A 105 -12.03 8.65 7.67
C THR A 105 -12.35 8.36 6.21
N LYS A 106 -12.72 9.40 5.44
CA LYS A 106 -13.00 9.27 4.01
C LYS A 106 -11.74 8.87 3.23
N GLU A 107 -10.60 9.51 3.48
CA GLU A 107 -9.33 9.15 2.85
C GLU A 107 -8.96 7.69 3.11
N CYS A 108 -9.15 7.21 4.34
CA CYS A 108 -8.89 5.81 4.68
C CYS A 108 -9.88 4.85 4.00
N ALA A 109 -11.15 5.24 3.82
CA ALA A 109 -12.13 4.45 3.11
C ALA A 109 -11.80 4.35 1.60
N ASP A 110 -11.46 5.46 0.97
CA ASP A 110 -11.04 5.53 -0.42
C ASP A 110 -9.78 4.66 -0.65
N ALA A 111 -8.84 4.66 0.32
CA ALA A 111 -7.68 3.76 0.32
C ALA A 111 -8.05 2.28 0.40
N CYS A 112 -8.95 1.90 1.32
CA CYS A 112 -9.43 0.53 1.44
C CYS A 112 -10.08 0.03 0.12
N GLU A 113 -10.91 0.87 -0.51
CA GLU A 113 -11.58 0.56 -1.77
C GLU A 113 -10.56 0.35 -2.90
N ALA A 114 -9.67 1.32 -3.12
CA ALA A 114 -8.65 1.24 -4.16
C ALA A 114 -7.74 0.02 -3.99
N ILE A 115 -7.33 -0.29 -2.75
CA ILE A 115 -6.50 -1.44 -2.45
C ILE A 115 -7.27 -2.75 -2.68
N GLY A 116 -8.53 -2.82 -2.26
CA GLY A 116 -9.41 -3.96 -2.48
C GLY A 116 -9.55 -4.30 -3.97
N ASP A 117 -9.77 -3.30 -4.81
CA ASP A 117 -9.89 -3.46 -6.25
C ASP A 117 -8.60 -4.02 -6.88
N VAL A 118 -7.43 -3.53 -6.48
CA VAL A 118 -6.16 -4.04 -6.99
C VAL A 118 -5.91 -5.49 -6.53
N LEU A 119 -6.26 -5.83 -5.29
CA LEU A 119 -6.17 -7.19 -4.77
C LEU A 119 -7.13 -8.16 -5.48
N ALA A 120 -8.35 -7.73 -5.81
CA ALA A 120 -9.30 -8.54 -6.57
C ALA A 120 -8.76 -8.84 -7.98
N ARG A 121 -8.24 -7.81 -8.67
CA ARG A 121 -7.62 -7.96 -10.01
C ARG A 121 -6.39 -8.89 -10.00
N LEU A 122 -5.65 -8.93 -8.90
CA LEU A 122 -4.55 -9.89 -8.69
C LEU A 122 -5.08 -11.33 -8.62
N ALA A 123 -6.10 -11.56 -7.79
CA ALA A 123 -6.67 -12.90 -7.59
C ALA A 123 -7.30 -13.48 -8.87
N GLU A 124 -8.07 -12.67 -9.61
CA GLU A 124 -8.71 -13.10 -10.86
C GLU A 124 -7.70 -13.55 -11.93
N ARG A 125 -6.52 -12.93 -11.97
CA ARG A 125 -5.46 -13.31 -12.92
C ARG A 125 -4.72 -14.57 -12.52
N GLU A 126 -4.44 -14.75 -11.23
CA GLU A 126 -3.83 -16.00 -10.75
C GLU A 126 -4.74 -17.21 -11.02
N ASP A 127 -6.06 -17.05 -10.87
CA ASP A 127 -7.02 -18.11 -11.18
C ASP A 127 -7.11 -18.40 -12.69
N GLY A 128 -7.01 -17.37 -13.54
CA GLY A 128 -6.95 -17.51 -15.00
C GLY A 128 -5.66 -18.19 -15.50
N GLU A 129 -4.50 -17.84 -14.94
CA GLU A 129 -3.21 -18.47 -15.26
C GLU A 129 -3.16 -19.94 -14.79
N ARG A 130 -3.75 -20.24 -13.62
CA ARG A 130 -3.89 -21.62 -13.11
C ARG A 130 -4.87 -22.46 -13.93
N SER A 131 -5.87 -21.86 -14.56
CA SER A 131 -6.87 -22.58 -15.38
C SER A 131 -6.44 -22.76 -16.85
N GLY A 132 -5.55 -21.92 -17.36
CA GLY A 132 -5.05 -21.97 -18.74
C GLY A 132 -3.82 -22.85 -18.99
N GLY A 133 -3.23 -23.42 -17.94
CA GLY A 133 -2.12 -24.37 -18.03
C GLY A 133 -2.60 -25.81 -18.16
N TRP A 134 -3.00 -26.23 -19.36
CA TRP A 134 -3.17 -27.63 -19.76
C TRP A 134 -2.34 -27.93 -21.01
#